data_AF-A0A6C0CKG6-F1
#
_entry.id   AF-A0A6C0CKG6-F1
#
_cell.length_a   1.000
_cell.length_b   1.000
_cell.length_c   1.000
_cell.angle_alpha   90.00
_cell.angle_beta   90.00
_cell.angle_gamma   90.00
#
_symmetry.space_group_name_H-M   'P 1'
#
loop_
_entity.id
_entity.type
_entity.pdbx_description
1 polymer ?
#
loop_
_entity_poly.entity_id
_entity_poly.type
_entity_poly.pdbx_seq_one_letter_code
_entity_poly.pdbx_strand_id
1 'polypeptide(L)'
;MDNIDDDWENFLQNDDISIEDEEKYSSVLKNNIIDSQMNNESNIPKCSDIYISTQTKISYLNKNNINIKDIFWKIPILNYSIPKDGVIKKQIKYSSTSLEEVTYIEEQLKNINCYEEQIIEHIDNPEGRIKYKDQRKISIGVCKKDLLSYRSKKKRAFFNCFVLIIRLFHNNEFKEMHVKVFNTGKLEIPGIQSEVILIKLLDSLVNILRPFLGSDTNYINEKTETVLINSNFNCGYFIDRDKLHDILKYKYRINSNFDACSYPGIQCKFYYDRIIEGEQDGQQPKHKDYYEVSFMIFRTGSVLVVGRCCEKALNYIYNFLKNILENEFINIMSSLEDNSTIKKSRKKKIRKRIISFD
;
A
#
# COMPACT_ATOMS: atom_id res chain seq x y z
N MET A 1 8.01 -8.98 -2.38
CA MET A 1 7.18 -8.93 -1.17
C MET A 1 7.29 -7.52 -0.66
N ASP A 2 6.25 -6.73 -0.89
CA ASP A 2 6.11 -5.46 -0.19
C ASP A 2 6.10 -5.79 1.31
N ASN A 3 6.90 -5.04 2.06
CA ASN A 3 7.10 -5.29 3.48
C ASN A 3 5.84 -4.86 4.24
N ILE A 4 5.38 -5.63 5.22
CA ILE A 4 4.24 -5.24 6.08
C ILE A 4 4.45 -3.86 6.73
N ASP A 5 5.72 -3.47 6.90
CA ASP A 5 6.14 -2.14 7.35
C ASP A 5 5.78 -1.02 6.35
N ASP A 6 5.84 -1.29 5.04
CA ASP A 6 5.46 -0.32 4.00
C ASP A 6 3.94 -0.10 4.00
N ASP A 7 3.14 -1.16 4.20
CA ASP A 7 1.68 -1.04 4.32
C ASP A 7 1.28 -0.26 5.57
N TRP A 8 2.04 -0.43 6.66
CA TRP A 8 1.91 0.40 7.85
C TRP A 8 2.28 1.87 7.61
N GLU A 9 3.43 2.15 6.98
CA GLU A 9 3.82 3.53 6.66
C GLU A 9 2.78 4.23 5.78
N ASN A 10 2.13 3.50 4.87
CA ASN A 10 1.04 4.00 4.05
C ASN A 10 -0.24 4.22 4.86
N PHE A 11 -0.59 3.29 5.75
CA PHE A 11 -1.73 3.45 6.67
C PHE A 11 -1.58 4.71 7.52
N LEU A 12 -0.40 4.94 8.11
CA LEU A 12 -0.07 6.17 8.85
C LEU A 12 -0.10 7.44 8.01
N GLN A 13 0.20 7.36 6.70
CA GLN A 13 0.16 8.51 5.79
C GLN A 13 -1.26 8.86 5.34
N ASN A 14 -2.15 7.86 5.24
CA ASN A 14 -3.57 8.07 4.95
C ASN A 14 -4.35 8.48 6.21
N ASP A 15 -3.88 8.04 7.39
CA ASP A 15 -4.29 8.56 8.71
C ASP A 15 -3.65 9.92 9.02
N ASP A 16 -3.33 10.73 8.00
CA ASP A 16 -3.27 12.18 8.15
C ASP A 16 -4.71 12.70 8.32
N ILE A 17 -5.41 12.14 9.31
CA ILE A 17 -6.70 12.56 9.83
C ILE A 17 -6.55 14.07 10.02
N SER A 18 -7.16 14.82 9.11
CA SER A 18 -7.71 16.11 9.45
C SER A 18 -8.61 15.85 10.64
N ILE A 19 -8.18 16.35 11.80
CA ILE A 19 -8.89 16.40 13.09
C ILE A 19 -10.32 17.01 12.93
N GLU A 20 -10.71 17.45 11.75
CA GLU A 20 -12.00 18.05 11.43
C GLU A 20 -13.16 17.04 11.35
N ASP A 21 -12.90 15.75 11.09
CA ASP A 21 -13.97 14.73 11.09
C ASP A 21 -14.18 14.06 12.48
N GLU A 22 -13.37 14.40 13.49
CA GLU A 22 -13.48 13.88 14.87
C GLU A 22 -14.62 14.56 15.67
N GLU A 23 -15.16 15.71 15.23
CA GLU A 23 -16.08 16.50 16.07
C GLU A 23 -17.55 16.05 16.03
N LYS A 24 -17.96 15.18 15.10
CA LYS A 24 -19.37 14.75 15.01
C LYS A 24 -19.78 13.56 15.88
N TYR A 25 -18.82 12.83 16.46
CA TYR A 25 -19.12 11.64 17.29
C TYR A 25 -19.02 11.89 18.81
N SER A 26 -18.74 13.12 19.26
CA SER A 26 -18.33 13.39 20.64
C SER A 26 -19.26 14.32 21.44
N SER A 27 -20.59 14.26 21.25
CA SER A 27 -21.50 15.10 22.07
C SER A 27 -22.73 14.42 22.65
N VAL A 28 -22.75 13.08 22.75
CA VAL A 28 -23.71 12.41 23.63
C VAL A 28 -23.03 11.21 24.27
N LEU A 29 -22.44 11.40 25.46
CA LEU A 29 -22.29 10.40 26.53
C LEU A 29 -21.35 10.95 27.60
N LYS A 30 -21.86 11.89 28.39
CA LYS A 30 -21.38 12.10 29.76
C LYS A 30 -22.56 12.45 30.65
N ASN A 31 -23.02 11.44 31.39
CA ASN A 31 -23.02 11.39 32.85
C ASN A 31 -23.71 10.08 33.28
N ASN A 32 -23.08 9.34 34.20
CA ASN A 32 -23.61 8.15 34.95
C ASN A 32 -23.15 6.74 34.53
N ILE A 33 -21.87 6.50 34.24
CA ILE A 33 -21.40 5.14 33.85
C ILE A 33 -20.52 4.43 34.89
N ILE A 34 -20.05 5.09 35.96
CA ILE A 34 -19.07 4.42 36.84
C ILE A 34 -19.72 3.51 37.90
N ASP A 35 -21.00 3.68 38.25
CA ASP A 35 -21.65 2.84 39.29
C ASP A 35 -22.70 1.82 38.79
N SER A 36 -22.97 1.75 37.47
CA SER A 36 -24.02 0.88 36.90
C SER A 36 -23.51 -0.24 35.98
N GLN A 37 -22.19 -0.37 35.85
CA GLN A 37 -21.52 -1.19 34.82
C GLN A 37 -21.46 -2.70 35.07
N MET A 38 -22.37 -3.28 35.87
CA MET A 38 -22.37 -4.73 36.09
C MET A 38 -23.39 -5.54 35.29
N ASN A 39 -24.31 -4.95 34.49
CA ASN A 39 -25.38 -5.79 33.89
C ASN A 39 -25.93 -5.41 32.51
N ASN A 40 -25.31 -4.54 31.72
CA ASN A 40 -25.87 -4.18 30.40
C ASN A 40 -24.86 -4.39 29.25
N GLU A 41 -25.05 -5.47 28.48
CA GLU A 41 -24.42 -5.74 27.18
C GLU A 41 -24.66 -4.63 26.13
N SER A 42 -25.55 -3.67 26.43
CA SER A 42 -26.02 -2.64 25.49
C SER A 42 -25.09 -1.44 25.27
N ASN A 43 -23.93 -1.37 25.94
CA ASN A 43 -23.01 -0.21 25.86
C ASN A 43 -21.65 -0.48 25.17
N ILE A 44 -21.49 -1.62 24.49
CA ILE A 44 -20.25 -1.92 23.74
C ILE A 44 -20.25 -1.10 22.43
N PRO A 45 -19.21 -0.29 22.15
CA PRO A 45 -19.08 0.39 20.87
C PRO A 45 -19.04 -0.62 19.71
N LYS A 46 -19.80 -0.33 18.65
CA LYS A 46 -19.86 -1.22 17.48
C LYS A 46 -18.66 -1.01 16.58
N CYS A 47 -18.09 -2.11 16.09
CA CYS A 47 -17.10 -2.05 15.02
C CYS A 47 -17.70 -1.37 13.77
N SER A 48 -16.90 -0.52 13.13
CA SER A 48 -17.20 -0.01 11.79
C SER A 48 -17.17 -1.13 10.76
N ASP A 49 -17.81 -0.89 9.62
CA ASP A 49 -17.76 -1.79 8.47
C ASP A 49 -16.33 -1.89 7.93
N ILE A 50 -15.99 -3.06 7.40
CA ILE A 50 -14.70 -3.23 6.73
C ILE A 50 -14.61 -2.36 5.47
N TYR A 51 -13.56 -1.56 5.41
CA TYR A 51 -13.26 -0.69 4.29
C TYR A 51 -12.03 -1.21 3.54
N ILE A 52 -12.18 -1.55 2.26
CA ILE A 52 -11.07 -1.89 1.38
C ILE A 52 -10.41 -0.61 0.91
N SER A 53 -9.23 -0.31 1.46
CA SER A 53 -8.51 0.92 1.15
C SER A 53 -7.90 0.88 -0.25
N THR A 54 -7.28 -0.25 -0.60
CA THR A 54 -6.59 -0.49 -1.87
C THR A 54 -6.42 -1.98 -2.17
N GLN A 55 -6.21 -2.29 -3.43
CA GLN A 55 -5.87 -3.62 -3.93
C GLN A 55 -4.66 -3.54 -4.86
N THR A 56 -3.81 -4.57 -4.84
CA THR A 56 -2.79 -4.77 -5.88
C THR A 56 -3.29 -5.78 -6.89
N LYS A 57 -3.32 -5.38 -8.15
CA LYS A 57 -3.76 -6.18 -9.28
C LYS A 57 -2.55 -6.64 -10.11
N ILE A 58 -2.55 -7.90 -10.51
CA ILE A 58 -1.67 -8.40 -11.57
C ILE A 58 -2.52 -8.55 -12.83
N SER A 59 -2.00 -8.14 -13.97
CA SER A 59 -2.58 -8.40 -15.28
C SER A 59 -1.46 -8.74 -16.27
N TYR A 60 -1.80 -8.99 -17.52
CA TYR A 60 -0.85 -9.40 -18.54
C TYR A 60 -1.17 -8.73 -19.87
N LEU A 61 -0.14 -8.30 -20.59
CA LEU A 61 -0.25 -7.96 -22.00
C LEU A 61 -0.28 -9.23 -22.85
N ASN A 62 -0.89 -9.16 -24.03
CA ASN A 62 -0.82 -10.21 -25.05
C ASN A 62 0.54 -10.27 -25.77
N LYS A 63 1.48 -9.41 -25.38
CA LYS A 63 2.86 -9.37 -25.87
C LYS A 63 3.82 -9.91 -24.81
N ASN A 64 4.76 -10.74 -25.25
CA ASN A 64 5.91 -11.19 -24.47
C ASN A 64 7.21 -10.56 -25.03
N ASN A 65 8.31 -10.69 -24.30
CA ASN A 65 9.65 -10.24 -24.71
C ASN A 65 9.74 -8.73 -25.06
N ILE A 66 9.15 -7.91 -24.19
CA ILE A 66 9.12 -6.46 -24.30
C ILE A 66 10.54 -5.90 -24.05
N ASN A 67 11.07 -5.13 -25.01
CA ASN A 67 12.34 -4.41 -24.85
C ASN A 67 12.13 -3.18 -23.94
N ILE A 68 12.12 -3.42 -22.63
CA ILE A 68 11.86 -2.41 -21.61
C ILE A 68 12.87 -1.26 -21.62
N LYS A 69 14.14 -1.52 -22.00
CA LYS A 69 15.20 -0.50 -22.01
C LYS A 69 14.96 0.50 -23.14
N ASP A 70 14.60 0.02 -24.33
CA ASP A 70 14.31 0.87 -25.50
C ASP A 70 13.00 1.65 -25.32
N ILE A 71 11.93 0.96 -24.94
CA ILE A 71 10.60 1.56 -24.76
C ILE A 71 10.62 2.63 -23.67
N PHE A 72 11.37 2.40 -22.58
CA PHE A 72 11.50 3.37 -21.51
C PHE A 72 11.92 4.75 -22.02
N TRP A 73 12.91 4.83 -22.91
CA TRP A 73 13.36 6.11 -23.45
C TRP A 73 12.33 6.75 -24.37
N LYS A 74 11.64 5.96 -25.20
CA LYS A 74 10.67 6.42 -26.19
C LYS A 74 9.35 6.94 -25.60
N ILE A 75 8.96 6.49 -24.41
CA ILE A 75 7.71 6.95 -23.77
C ILE A 75 7.83 8.44 -23.40
N PRO A 76 6.94 9.32 -23.91
CA PRO A 76 6.97 10.74 -23.59
C PRO A 76 6.51 11.01 -22.14
N ILE A 77 7.01 12.10 -21.55
CA ILE A 77 6.62 12.56 -20.22
C ILE A 77 5.84 13.87 -20.35
N LEU A 78 4.65 13.88 -19.78
CA LEU A 78 3.80 15.06 -19.63
C LEU A 78 4.36 15.95 -18.52
N ASN A 79 4.55 17.25 -18.81
CA ASN A 79 4.90 18.22 -17.77
C ASN A 79 3.81 18.24 -16.70
N TYR A 80 4.21 18.15 -15.43
CA TYR A 80 3.30 18.05 -14.29
C TYR A 80 2.29 19.21 -14.23
N SER A 81 2.68 20.39 -14.69
CA SER A 81 1.85 21.60 -14.72
C SER A 81 0.66 21.52 -15.68
N ILE A 82 0.68 20.60 -16.65
CA ILE A 82 -0.37 20.45 -17.65
C ILE A 82 -1.51 19.59 -17.08
N PRO A 83 -2.76 20.10 -17.02
CA PRO A 83 -3.92 19.36 -16.51
C PRO A 83 -4.46 18.42 -17.59
N LYS A 84 -3.71 17.37 -17.92
CA LYS A 84 -4.07 16.38 -18.93
C LYS A 84 -3.72 14.97 -18.45
N ASP A 85 -4.39 13.98 -19.02
CA ASP A 85 -4.06 12.57 -18.86
C ASP A 85 -2.75 12.24 -19.57
N GLY A 86 -1.93 11.38 -18.95
CA GLY A 86 -0.67 10.94 -19.53
C GLY A 86 0.36 10.46 -18.50
N VAL A 87 1.52 10.02 -19.00
CA VAL A 87 2.64 9.61 -18.14
C VAL A 87 3.32 10.85 -17.60
N ILE A 88 3.29 11.04 -16.28
CA ILE A 88 3.93 12.20 -15.62
C ILE A 88 5.30 11.87 -15.04
N LYS A 89 5.54 10.58 -14.79
CA LYS A 89 6.82 10.08 -14.28
C LYS A 89 7.05 8.65 -14.76
N LYS A 90 8.29 8.32 -15.12
CA LYS A 90 8.74 6.96 -15.44
C LYS A 90 10.00 6.61 -14.68
N GLN A 91 10.15 5.35 -14.31
CA GLN A 91 11.32 4.87 -13.57
C GLN A 91 11.80 3.53 -14.12
N ILE A 92 13.11 3.30 -14.13
CA ILE A 92 13.70 2.02 -14.52
C ILE A 92 14.97 1.76 -13.71
N LYS A 93 15.29 0.48 -13.51
CA LYS A 93 16.58 0.05 -12.99
C LYS A 93 17.44 -0.49 -14.12
N TYR A 94 18.64 0.07 -14.27
CA TYR A 94 19.69 -0.50 -15.11
C TYR A 94 20.63 -1.35 -14.26
N SER A 95 21.12 -2.42 -14.87
CA SER A 95 22.22 -3.24 -14.36
C SER A 95 23.15 -3.44 -15.54
N SER A 96 24.17 -2.61 -15.61
CA SER A 96 25.14 -2.55 -16.70
C SER A 96 26.40 -3.30 -16.32
N THR A 97 27.01 -3.97 -17.31
CA THR A 97 28.27 -4.72 -17.13
C THR A 97 29.42 -4.13 -17.94
N SER A 98 29.19 -2.98 -18.57
CA SER A 98 30.18 -2.25 -19.35
C SER A 98 30.03 -0.74 -19.15
N LEU A 99 31.12 0.00 -19.34
CA LEU A 99 31.13 1.46 -19.33
C LEU A 99 30.31 2.04 -20.49
N GLU A 100 30.30 1.38 -21.64
CA GLU A 100 29.55 1.81 -22.83
C GLU A 100 28.05 1.95 -22.57
N GLU A 101 27.45 0.99 -21.86
CA GLU A 101 26.02 1.07 -21.46
C GLU A 101 25.74 2.25 -20.53
N VAL A 102 26.71 2.60 -19.67
CA VAL A 102 26.60 3.75 -18.76
C VAL A 102 26.72 5.06 -19.53
N THR A 103 27.69 5.17 -20.43
CA THR A 103 27.86 6.35 -21.29
C THR A 103 26.61 6.61 -22.12
N TYR A 104 26.00 5.56 -22.68
CA TYR A 104 24.73 5.69 -23.41
C TYR A 104 23.61 6.28 -22.53
N ILE A 105 23.48 5.82 -21.28
CA ILE A 105 22.50 6.34 -20.33
C ILE A 105 22.75 7.84 -20.07
N GLU A 106 23.99 8.22 -19.81
CA GLU A 106 24.38 9.60 -19.55
C GLU A 106 24.08 10.51 -20.74
N GLU A 107 24.29 10.03 -21.96
CA GLU A 107 23.92 10.74 -23.18
C GLU A 107 22.41 10.95 -23.33
N GLN A 108 21.60 9.92 -23.04
CA GLN A 108 20.13 10.05 -23.07
C GLN A 108 19.63 11.09 -22.06
N LEU A 109 20.27 11.18 -20.89
CA LEU A 109 19.88 12.10 -19.82
C LEU A 109 20.19 13.58 -20.13
N LYS A 110 21.18 13.88 -20.97
CA LYS A 110 21.52 15.27 -21.35
C LYS A 110 20.35 16.03 -21.96
N ASN A 111 19.42 15.33 -22.61
CA ASN A 111 18.26 15.92 -23.28
C ASN A 111 17.00 15.96 -22.38
N ILE A 112 17.13 15.66 -21.09
CA ILE A 112 16.01 15.53 -20.16
C ILE A 112 16.13 16.59 -19.06
N ASN A 113 15.13 17.46 -18.96
CA ASN A 113 15.17 18.58 -18.00
C ASN A 113 14.98 18.12 -16.55
N CYS A 114 14.10 17.13 -16.31
CA CYS A 114 13.72 16.73 -14.96
C CYS A 114 13.93 15.23 -14.75
N TYR A 115 15.05 14.87 -14.12
CA TYR A 115 15.37 13.50 -13.76
C TYR A 115 16.11 13.41 -12.41
N GLU A 116 16.08 12.21 -11.83
CA GLU A 116 16.89 11.81 -10.68
C GLU A 116 17.63 10.52 -11.04
N GLU A 117 18.94 10.51 -10.78
CA GLU A 117 19.77 9.32 -10.84
C GLU A 117 20.16 8.87 -9.42
N GLN A 118 20.03 7.58 -9.17
CA GLN A 118 20.51 6.94 -7.95
C GLN A 118 21.39 5.75 -8.31
N ILE A 119 22.70 5.90 -8.11
CA ILE A 119 23.65 4.79 -8.15
C ILE A 119 23.43 3.94 -6.89
N ILE A 120 23.16 2.64 -7.09
CA ILE A 120 22.88 1.66 -6.05
C ILE A 120 24.14 0.84 -5.75
N GLU A 121 24.88 0.48 -6.79
CA GLU A 121 26.10 -0.31 -6.73
C GLU A 121 26.99 0.09 -7.90
N HIS A 122 28.28 0.28 -7.65
CA HIS A 122 29.26 0.57 -8.69
C HIS A 122 30.56 -0.16 -8.36
N ILE A 123 31.06 -0.94 -9.33
CA ILE A 123 32.32 -1.67 -9.26
C ILE A 123 33.06 -1.39 -10.56
N ASP A 124 34.27 -0.86 -10.44
CA ASP A 124 35.24 -0.74 -11.51
C ASP A 124 36.57 -1.26 -10.98
N ASN A 125 36.88 -2.52 -11.31
CA ASN A 125 38.08 -3.19 -10.87
C ASN A 125 38.58 -4.15 -11.95
N PRO A 126 39.48 -3.69 -12.84
CA PRO A 126 40.00 -4.49 -13.95
C PRO A 126 40.64 -5.82 -13.53
N GLU A 127 41.23 -5.87 -12.33
CA GLU A 127 41.89 -7.04 -11.74
C GLU A 127 40.93 -7.94 -10.93
N GLY A 128 39.69 -7.48 -10.74
CA GLY A 128 38.66 -8.17 -9.96
C GLY A 128 37.95 -9.28 -10.74
N ARG A 129 37.31 -10.19 -10.01
CA ARG A 129 36.46 -11.25 -10.60
C ARG A 129 35.26 -10.67 -11.38
N ILE A 130 34.73 -9.55 -10.91
CA ILE A 130 33.76 -8.71 -11.62
C ILE A 130 34.50 -7.46 -12.03
N LYS A 131 34.74 -7.31 -13.34
CA LYS A 131 35.52 -6.20 -13.88
C LYS A 131 34.78 -4.88 -13.80
N TYR A 132 33.52 -4.89 -14.24
CA TYR A 132 32.66 -3.72 -14.23
C TYR A 132 31.23 -4.12 -13.89
N LYS A 133 30.61 -3.36 -12.99
CA LYS A 133 29.20 -3.50 -12.66
C LYS A 133 28.66 -2.17 -12.20
N ASP A 134 27.60 -1.71 -12.84
CA ASP A 134 26.89 -0.52 -12.44
C ASP A 134 25.40 -0.83 -12.30
N GLN A 135 24.84 -0.60 -11.11
CA GLN A 135 23.42 -0.63 -10.90
C GLN A 135 22.92 0.75 -10.54
N ARG A 136 22.06 1.31 -11.39
CA ARG A 136 21.46 2.61 -11.16
C ARG A 136 19.96 2.59 -11.38
N LYS A 137 19.26 3.41 -10.62
CA LYS A 137 17.84 3.73 -10.82
C LYS A 137 17.76 5.10 -11.47
N ILE A 138 16.99 5.17 -12.54
CA ILE A 138 16.68 6.41 -13.24
C ILE A 138 15.21 6.71 -13.01
N SER A 139 14.90 7.95 -12.63
CA SER A 139 13.54 8.47 -12.57
C SER A 139 13.46 9.73 -13.43
N ILE A 140 12.48 9.80 -14.32
CA ILE A 140 12.26 10.97 -15.19
C ILE A 140 10.85 11.48 -14.96
N GLY A 141 10.70 12.79 -14.78
CA GLY A 141 9.44 13.44 -14.45
C GLY A 141 9.13 13.47 -12.95
N VAL A 142 7.98 14.04 -12.61
CA VAL A 142 7.57 14.39 -11.25
C VAL A 142 6.16 13.86 -10.98
N CYS A 143 5.88 13.46 -9.74
CA CYS A 143 4.53 13.08 -9.30
C CYS A 143 4.10 13.84 -8.04
N LYS A 144 2.80 13.77 -7.69
CA LYS A 144 2.20 14.43 -6.50
C LYS A 144 2.99 14.10 -5.24
N LYS A 145 3.44 12.85 -5.09
CA LYS A 145 4.23 12.41 -3.94
C LYS A 145 5.57 13.12 -3.84
N ASP A 146 6.25 13.41 -4.96
CA ASP A 146 7.54 14.12 -4.94
C ASP A 146 7.39 15.58 -4.51
N LEU A 147 6.24 16.18 -4.84
CA LEU A 147 5.93 17.57 -4.54
C LEU A 147 5.53 17.73 -3.06
N LEU A 148 4.67 16.83 -2.57
CA LEU A 148 4.06 16.90 -1.25
C LEU A 148 4.89 16.24 -0.14
N SER A 149 5.64 15.18 -0.44
CA SER A 149 6.37 14.45 0.61
C SER A 149 7.68 15.15 1.00
N TYR A 150 7.90 15.29 2.31
CA TYR A 150 9.15 15.78 2.90
C TYR A 150 10.16 14.67 3.21
N ARG A 151 9.70 13.41 3.25
CA ARG A 151 10.51 12.24 3.56
C ARG A 151 10.38 11.23 2.43
N SER A 152 11.45 11.06 1.68
CA SER A 152 11.53 10.09 0.60
C SER A 152 12.68 9.13 0.92
N LYS A 153 12.37 8.01 1.60
CA LYS A 153 13.34 6.94 1.72
C LYS A 153 13.63 6.43 0.31
N LYS A 154 14.91 6.41 -0.08
CA LYS A 154 15.30 5.92 -1.40
C LYS A 154 15.00 4.42 -1.50
N LYS A 155 13.85 4.07 -2.08
CA LYS A 155 13.45 2.67 -2.31
C LYS A 155 14.30 2.06 -3.41
N ARG A 156 14.72 0.81 -3.22
CA ARG A 156 15.36 0.00 -4.27
C ARG A 156 14.37 -0.15 -5.44
N ALA A 157 14.87 -0.03 -6.66
CA ALA A 157 14.07 -0.27 -7.85
C ALA A 157 14.04 -1.77 -8.22
N PHE A 158 12.96 -2.19 -8.87
CA PHE A 158 12.74 -3.55 -9.34
C PHE A 158 13.52 -3.81 -10.64
N PHE A 159 14.01 -5.03 -10.81
CA PHE A 159 14.68 -5.47 -12.04
C PHE A 159 13.65 -5.91 -13.09
N ASN A 160 14.06 -5.90 -14.36
CA ASN A 160 13.29 -6.45 -15.49
C ASN A 160 11.91 -5.79 -15.71
N CYS A 161 11.73 -4.58 -15.21
CA CYS A 161 10.56 -3.75 -15.49
C CYS A 161 10.92 -2.27 -15.54
N PHE A 162 10.09 -1.49 -16.21
CA PHE A 162 9.96 -0.07 -15.91
C PHE A 162 8.65 0.18 -15.18
N VAL A 163 8.59 1.31 -14.47
CA VAL A 163 7.39 1.81 -13.79
C VAL A 163 6.92 3.06 -14.50
N LEU A 164 5.63 3.15 -14.78
CA LEU A 164 4.98 4.38 -15.20
C LEU A 164 4.06 4.87 -14.08
N ILE A 165 4.06 6.18 -13.87
CA ILE A 165 3.04 6.88 -13.11
C ILE A 165 2.17 7.62 -14.12
N ILE A 166 0.96 7.13 -14.29
CA ILE A 166 -0.03 7.62 -15.25
C ILE A 166 -1.05 8.45 -14.50
N ARG A 167 -1.22 9.70 -14.93
CA ARG A 167 -2.26 10.60 -14.45
C ARG A 167 -3.54 10.38 -15.27
N LEU A 168 -4.67 10.22 -14.59
CA LEU A 168 -6.00 10.04 -15.18
C LEU A 168 -7.02 10.97 -14.51
N PHE A 169 -7.84 11.64 -15.30
CA PHE A 169 -8.95 12.44 -14.82
C PHE A 169 -10.18 11.56 -14.53
N HIS A 170 -10.64 11.57 -13.29
CA HIS A 170 -11.79 10.79 -12.85
C HIS A 170 -12.50 11.47 -11.68
N ASN A 171 -13.83 11.61 -11.78
CA ASN A 171 -14.67 12.24 -10.77
C ASN A 171 -14.19 13.65 -10.37
N ASN A 172 -13.89 14.49 -11.36
CA ASN A 172 -13.39 15.86 -11.19
C ASN A 172 -12.04 16.00 -10.46
N GLU A 173 -11.26 14.92 -10.34
CA GLU A 173 -9.91 14.96 -9.78
C GLU A 173 -8.93 14.19 -10.68
N PHE A 174 -7.66 14.63 -10.68
CA PHE A 174 -6.57 13.85 -11.25
C PHE A 174 -6.07 12.81 -10.24
N LYS A 175 -6.13 11.53 -10.63
CA LYS A 175 -5.55 10.41 -9.91
C LYS A 175 -4.24 9.98 -10.57
N GLU A 176 -3.23 9.67 -9.77
CA GLU A 176 -1.91 9.22 -10.24
C GLU A 176 -1.74 7.75 -9.90
N MET A 177 -1.63 6.91 -10.93
CA MET A 177 -1.64 5.46 -10.79
C MET A 177 -0.30 4.87 -11.22
N HIS A 178 0.19 3.92 -10.43
CA HIS A 178 1.48 3.27 -10.68
C HIS A 178 1.25 1.96 -11.42
N VAL A 179 2.00 1.73 -12.50
CA VAL A 179 2.02 0.44 -13.19
C VAL A 179 3.45 0.01 -13.46
N LYS A 180 3.80 -1.20 -13.02
CA LYS A 180 5.05 -1.86 -13.38
C LYS A 180 4.81 -2.70 -14.63
N VAL A 181 5.59 -2.48 -15.67
CA VAL A 181 5.55 -3.24 -16.93
C VAL A 181 6.81 -4.09 -17.01
N PHE A 182 6.64 -5.41 -16.89
CA PHE A 182 7.75 -6.36 -16.95
C PHE A 182 8.07 -6.74 -18.40
N ASN A 183 9.32 -7.11 -18.66
CA ASN A 183 9.77 -7.60 -19.96
C ASN A 183 8.98 -8.84 -20.45
N THR A 184 8.38 -9.60 -19.53
CA THR A 184 7.53 -10.76 -19.83
C THR A 184 6.10 -10.41 -20.27
N GLY A 185 5.72 -9.13 -20.25
CA GLY A 185 4.33 -8.69 -20.47
C GLY A 185 3.47 -8.69 -19.21
N LYS A 186 3.99 -9.17 -18.08
CA LYS A 186 3.31 -9.05 -16.77
C LYS A 186 3.15 -7.56 -16.41
N LEU A 187 2.00 -7.23 -15.83
CA LEU A 187 1.67 -5.94 -15.26
C LEU A 187 1.44 -6.09 -13.75
N GLU A 188 1.95 -5.16 -12.95
CA GLU A 188 1.67 -5.09 -11.51
C GLU A 188 1.23 -3.67 -11.16
N ILE A 189 0.02 -3.57 -10.61
CA ILE A 189 -0.71 -2.32 -10.43
C ILE A 189 -1.15 -2.23 -8.96
N PRO A 190 -0.33 -1.63 -8.08
CA PRO A 190 -0.71 -1.40 -6.69
C PRO A 190 -1.71 -0.24 -6.56
N GLY A 191 -2.43 -0.19 -5.44
CA GLY A 191 -3.21 0.98 -5.06
C GLY A 191 -4.55 1.15 -5.79
N ILE A 192 -5.09 0.09 -6.40
CA ILE A 192 -6.39 0.14 -7.09
C ILE A 192 -7.53 0.16 -6.07
N GLN A 193 -8.46 1.10 -6.22
CA GLN A 193 -9.63 1.22 -5.34
C GLN A 193 -10.93 0.75 -5.99
N SER A 194 -11.00 0.75 -7.32
CA SER A 194 -12.18 0.31 -8.06
C SER A 194 -11.81 -0.29 -9.40
N GLU A 195 -12.65 -1.20 -9.87
CA GLU A 195 -12.50 -1.86 -11.17
C GLU A 195 -12.58 -0.85 -12.34
N VAL A 196 -13.40 0.18 -12.21
CA VAL A 196 -13.53 1.24 -13.23
C VAL A 196 -12.20 1.98 -13.45
N ILE A 197 -11.48 2.29 -12.38
CA ILE A 197 -10.17 2.94 -12.48
C ILE A 197 -9.13 1.99 -13.08
N LEU A 198 -9.18 0.70 -12.73
CA LEU A 198 -8.29 -0.31 -13.30
C LEU A 198 -8.43 -0.40 -14.82
N ILE A 199 -9.66 -0.48 -15.32
CA ILE A 199 -9.94 -0.55 -16.76
C ILE A 199 -9.42 0.70 -17.47
N LYS A 200 -9.75 1.90 -16.96
CA LYS A 200 -9.24 3.17 -17.53
C LYS A 200 -7.71 3.22 -17.59
N LEU A 201 -7.04 2.72 -16.55
CA LEU A 201 -5.59 2.66 -16.51
C LEU A 201 -5.01 1.69 -17.54
N LEU A 202 -5.59 0.50 -17.65
CA LEU A 202 -5.16 -0.52 -18.61
C LEU A 202 -5.35 -0.03 -20.06
N ASP A 203 -6.49 0.60 -20.36
CA ASP A 203 -6.76 1.21 -21.67
C ASP A 203 -5.74 2.31 -21.99
N SER A 204 -5.50 3.22 -21.04
CA SER A 204 -4.50 4.28 -21.20
C SER A 204 -3.11 3.70 -21.42
N LEU A 205 -2.72 2.68 -20.65
CA LEU A 205 -1.43 2.01 -20.77
C LEU A 205 -1.25 1.37 -22.15
N VAL A 206 -2.25 0.61 -22.61
CA VAL A 206 -2.22 -0.03 -23.94
C VAL A 206 -2.07 1.02 -25.03
N ASN A 207 -2.81 2.13 -24.95
CA ASN A 207 -2.69 3.23 -25.92
C ASN A 207 -1.28 3.86 -25.91
N ILE A 208 -0.66 4.01 -24.74
CA ILE A 208 0.73 4.49 -24.62
C ILE A 208 1.73 3.50 -25.24
N LEU A 209 1.48 2.19 -25.14
CA LEU A 209 2.43 1.16 -25.57
C LEU A 209 2.28 0.73 -27.04
N ARG A 210 1.09 0.86 -27.63
CA ARG A 210 0.80 0.49 -29.04
C ARG A 210 1.80 1.03 -30.06
N PRO A 211 2.26 2.29 -30.00
CA PRO A 211 3.26 2.82 -30.93
C PRO A 211 4.60 2.05 -30.92
N PHE A 212 4.88 1.31 -29.84
CA PHE A 212 6.15 0.61 -29.65
C PHE A 212 6.02 -0.91 -29.72
N LEU A 213 4.84 -1.45 -29.41
CA LEU A 213 4.59 -2.89 -29.33
C LEU A 213 3.68 -3.43 -30.45
N GLY A 214 3.12 -2.55 -31.28
CA GLY A 214 2.19 -2.90 -32.36
C GLY A 214 0.74 -2.59 -32.00
N SER A 215 -0.08 -2.31 -33.03
CA SER A 215 -1.49 -1.93 -32.90
C SER A 215 -2.37 -3.01 -32.25
N ASP A 216 -1.97 -4.28 -32.39
CA ASP A 216 -2.64 -5.44 -31.80
C ASP A 216 -2.32 -5.63 -30.30
N THR A 217 -1.49 -4.77 -29.71
CA THR A 217 -1.22 -4.80 -28.26
C THR A 217 -2.49 -4.57 -27.46
N ASN A 218 -2.74 -5.47 -26.51
CA ASN A 218 -3.86 -5.39 -25.57
C ASN A 218 -3.53 -6.10 -24.24
N TYR A 219 -4.34 -5.88 -23.20
CA TYR A 219 -4.26 -6.64 -21.96
C TYR A 219 -5.22 -7.85 -21.98
N ILE A 220 -4.90 -8.89 -21.20
CA ILE A 220 -5.64 -10.14 -21.10
C ILE A 220 -6.49 -10.08 -19.82
N ASN A 221 -7.75 -9.67 -19.96
CA ASN A 221 -8.62 -9.39 -18.82
C ASN A 221 -8.87 -10.64 -17.96
N GLU A 222 -8.96 -11.81 -18.57
CA GLU A 222 -9.23 -13.09 -17.89
C GLU A 222 -8.08 -13.53 -16.98
N LYS A 223 -6.88 -12.95 -17.17
CA LYS A 223 -5.70 -13.18 -16.33
C LYS A 223 -5.48 -12.09 -15.29
N THR A 224 -6.41 -11.14 -15.17
CA THR A 224 -6.33 -10.10 -14.15
C THR A 224 -6.74 -10.68 -12.81
N GLU A 225 -5.86 -10.62 -11.81
CA GLU A 225 -6.11 -11.15 -10.47
C GLU A 225 -5.74 -10.14 -9.38
N THR A 226 -6.47 -10.19 -8.27
CA THR A 226 -6.10 -9.49 -7.03
C THR A 226 -5.07 -10.33 -6.27
N VAL A 227 -3.90 -9.75 -6.02
CA VAL A 227 -2.81 -10.44 -5.29
C VAL A 227 -2.56 -9.89 -3.90
N LEU A 228 -3.08 -8.71 -3.59
CA LEU A 228 -3.03 -8.12 -2.26
C LEU A 228 -4.29 -7.29 -2.05
N ILE A 229 -4.92 -7.44 -0.90
CA ILE A 229 -5.97 -6.55 -0.43
C ILE A 229 -5.43 -5.87 0.83
N ASN A 230 -5.59 -4.55 0.90
CA ASN A 230 -5.38 -3.76 2.10
C ASN A 230 -6.74 -3.20 2.52
N SER A 231 -7.14 -3.53 3.74
CA SER A 231 -8.44 -3.15 4.28
C SER A 231 -8.32 -2.80 5.75
N ASN A 232 -9.25 -2.02 6.26
CA ASN A 232 -9.25 -1.64 7.66
C ASN A 232 -10.67 -1.50 8.21
N PHE A 233 -10.77 -1.55 9.53
CA PHE A 233 -11.93 -1.16 10.29
C PHE A 233 -11.47 -0.66 11.67
N ASN A 234 -12.39 -0.18 12.48
CA ASN A 234 -12.11 0.30 13.83
C ASN A 234 -13.19 -0.21 14.80
N CYS A 235 -12.78 -0.65 16.00
CA CYS A 235 -13.68 -1.19 17.01
C CYS A 235 -14.35 -0.15 17.92
N GLY A 236 -13.96 1.12 17.82
CA GLY A 236 -14.60 2.25 18.49
C GLY A 236 -14.10 2.55 19.91
N TYR A 237 -13.05 1.87 20.38
CA TYR A 237 -12.49 2.08 21.72
C TYR A 237 -10.99 1.79 21.77
N PHE A 238 -10.33 2.30 22.81
CA PHE A 238 -8.91 2.05 23.03
C PHE A 238 -8.68 0.66 23.63
N ILE A 239 -7.66 -0.03 23.12
CA ILE A 239 -7.33 -1.41 23.46
C ILE A 239 -6.06 -1.45 24.33
N ASP A 240 -6.14 -2.18 25.43
CA ASP A 240 -5.00 -2.71 26.18
C ASP A 240 -4.35 -3.85 25.38
N ARG A 241 -3.26 -3.51 24.67
CA ARG A 241 -2.63 -4.40 23.70
C ARG A 241 -1.95 -5.61 24.35
N ASP A 242 -1.43 -5.46 25.57
CA ASP A 242 -0.78 -6.57 26.28
C ASP A 242 -1.82 -7.64 26.62
N LYS A 243 -2.96 -7.23 27.21
CA LYS A 243 -4.07 -8.15 27.49
C LYS A 243 -4.64 -8.79 26.24
N LEU A 244 -4.87 -8.00 25.18
CA LEU A 244 -5.37 -8.56 23.93
C LEU A 244 -4.36 -9.53 23.29
N HIS A 245 -3.06 -9.23 23.35
CA HIS A 245 -2.03 -10.14 22.84
C HIS A 245 -2.08 -11.50 23.53
N ASP A 246 -2.16 -11.52 24.86
CA ASP A 246 -2.27 -12.76 25.64
C ASP A 246 -3.55 -13.54 25.29
N ILE A 247 -4.68 -12.84 25.17
CA ILE A 247 -5.96 -13.46 24.79
C ILE A 247 -5.88 -14.07 23.38
N LEU A 248 -5.37 -13.33 22.39
CA LEU A 248 -5.21 -13.82 21.03
C LEU A 248 -4.31 -15.07 20.97
N LYS A 249 -3.18 -15.04 21.70
CA LYS A 249 -2.17 -16.10 21.68
C LYS A 249 -2.61 -17.36 22.44
N TYR A 250 -3.19 -17.21 23.63
CA TYR A 250 -3.45 -18.32 24.54
C TYR A 250 -4.89 -18.84 24.48
N LYS A 251 -5.88 -17.95 24.36
CA LYS A 251 -7.31 -18.33 24.28
C LYS A 251 -7.69 -18.70 22.85
N TYR A 252 -7.44 -17.82 21.90
CA TYR A 252 -7.83 -18.02 20.50
C TYR A 252 -6.77 -18.73 19.64
N ARG A 253 -5.57 -18.99 20.20
CA ARG A 253 -4.46 -19.68 19.52
C ARG A 253 -4.04 -19.03 18.19
N ILE A 254 -4.28 -17.73 18.05
CA ILE A 254 -3.86 -16.97 16.89
C ILE A 254 -2.36 -16.75 16.93
N ASN A 255 -1.71 -16.99 15.79
CA ASN A 255 -0.30 -16.66 15.62
C ASN A 255 -0.15 -15.14 15.71
N SER A 256 0.41 -14.68 16.83
CA SER A 256 0.57 -13.26 17.13
C SER A 256 1.96 -12.97 17.70
N ASN A 257 2.49 -11.80 17.38
CA ASN A 257 3.74 -11.26 17.87
C ASN A 257 3.54 -9.81 18.30
N PHE A 258 3.99 -9.49 19.51
CA PHE A 258 3.87 -8.15 20.06
C PHE A 258 5.05 -7.83 20.98
N ASP A 259 5.68 -6.68 20.71
CA ASP A 259 6.60 -6.02 21.61
C ASP A 259 6.27 -4.52 21.57
N ALA A 260 5.78 -3.99 22.69
CA ALA A 260 5.31 -2.62 22.81
C ALA A 260 6.40 -1.57 22.49
N CYS A 261 7.67 -1.92 22.68
CA CYS A 261 8.81 -1.04 22.40
C CYS A 261 9.17 -0.99 20.91
N SER A 262 8.90 -2.07 20.17
CA SER A 262 9.33 -2.24 18.78
C SER A 262 8.24 -1.96 17.76
N TYR A 263 6.96 -2.21 18.10
CA TYR A 263 5.87 -2.07 17.14
C TYR A 263 4.57 -1.51 17.76
N PRO A 264 3.86 -0.59 17.07
CA PRO A 264 2.67 0.08 17.61
C PRO A 264 1.39 -0.77 17.60
N GLY A 265 1.36 -1.90 16.90
CA GLY A 265 0.20 -2.82 16.88
C GLY A 265 0.57 -4.23 17.37
N ILE A 266 -0.43 -5.07 17.59
CA ILE A 266 -0.23 -6.52 17.72
C ILE A 266 -0.21 -7.08 16.30
N GLN A 267 0.87 -7.70 15.87
CA GLN A 267 0.95 -8.33 14.55
C GLN A 267 0.41 -9.76 14.64
N CYS A 268 -0.55 -10.10 13.80
CA CYS A 268 -1.20 -11.40 13.81
C CYS A 268 -1.29 -12.01 12.40
N LYS A 269 -1.47 -13.32 12.34
CA LYS A 269 -1.78 -14.05 11.11
C LYS A 269 -3.03 -14.88 11.29
N PHE A 270 -3.91 -14.80 10.31
CA PHE A 270 -5.07 -15.66 10.14
C PHE A 270 -4.83 -16.58 8.94
N TYR A 271 -5.00 -17.87 9.16
CA TYR A 271 -4.92 -18.89 8.11
C TYR A 271 -6.33 -19.33 7.73
N TYR A 272 -6.84 -18.85 6.59
CA TYR A 272 -8.16 -19.22 6.09
C TYR A 272 -8.05 -20.48 5.22
N ASP A 273 -8.53 -21.61 5.74
CA ASP A 273 -8.50 -22.89 5.05
C ASP A 273 -9.52 -22.91 3.92
N ARG A 274 -9.07 -23.20 2.68
CA ARG A 274 -9.96 -23.22 1.50
C ARG A 274 -10.70 -24.54 1.31
N ILE A 275 -10.34 -25.57 2.08
CA ILE A 275 -10.94 -26.91 2.04
C ILE A 275 -12.11 -27.00 3.01
N ILE A 276 -12.02 -26.31 4.16
CA ILE A 276 -13.06 -26.33 5.19
C ILE A 276 -14.21 -25.40 4.81
N GLU A 277 -15.42 -25.95 4.74
CA GLU A 277 -16.66 -25.19 4.68
C GLU A 277 -17.22 -24.98 6.09
N GLY A 278 -17.52 -23.73 6.46
CA GLY A 278 -18.10 -23.40 7.76
C GLY A 278 -17.14 -22.63 8.68
N GLU A 279 -17.16 -22.96 9.96
CA GLU A 279 -16.36 -22.29 10.99
C GLU A 279 -14.87 -22.57 10.83
N GLN A 280 -14.09 -21.50 10.97
CA GLN A 280 -12.65 -21.43 10.88
C GLN A 280 -12.13 -20.77 12.15
N ASP A 281 -11.02 -21.28 12.68
CA ASP A 281 -10.38 -20.81 13.90
C ASP A 281 -9.16 -19.90 13.63
N GLY A 282 -8.74 -19.79 12.37
CA GLY A 282 -7.59 -18.99 11.95
C GLY A 282 -6.23 -19.61 12.22
N GLN A 283 -6.18 -20.86 12.68
CA GLN A 283 -4.94 -21.58 12.98
C GLN A 283 -4.31 -22.16 11.72
N GLN A 284 -2.98 -22.31 11.71
CA GLN A 284 -2.27 -22.80 10.53
C GLN A 284 -2.59 -24.28 10.25
N PRO A 285 -3.17 -24.62 9.09
CA PRO A 285 -3.44 -26.01 8.74
C PRO A 285 -2.16 -26.73 8.27
N LYS A 286 -2.23 -28.07 8.20
CA LYS A 286 -1.08 -28.92 7.80
C LYS A 286 -0.85 -29.01 6.28
N HIS A 287 -1.86 -28.69 5.46
CA HIS A 287 -1.75 -28.63 3.99
C HIS A 287 -1.41 -27.20 3.54
N LYS A 288 -1.20 -26.99 2.24
CA LYS A 288 -0.82 -25.67 1.67
C LYS A 288 -1.98 -24.90 1.05
N ASP A 289 -3.18 -25.48 1.09
CA ASP A 289 -4.37 -24.93 0.43
C ASP A 289 -5.15 -23.95 1.33
N TYR A 290 -4.52 -22.83 1.66
CA TYR A 290 -5.10 -21.80 2.52
C TYR A 290 -4.70 -20.39 2.05
N TYR A 291 -5.41 -19.37 2.52
CA TYR A 291 -4.93 -18.00 2.48
C TYR A 291 -4.20 -17.66 3.78
N GLU A 292 -3.01 -17.10 3.67
CA GLU A 292 -2.31 -16.47 4.79
C GLU A 292 -2.60 -14.97 4.74
N VAL A 293 -3.32 -14.47 5.74
CA VAL A 293 -3.70 -13.06 5.84
C VAL A 293 -3.12 -12.50 7.13
N SER A 294 -2.34 -11.44 7.01
CA SER A 294 -1.82 -10.72 8.17
C SER A 294 -2.84 -9.70 8.63
N PHE A 295 -2.99 -9.51 9.93
CA PHE A 295 -3.74 -8.40 10.47
C PHE A 295 -3.00 -7.77 11.64
N MET A 296 -3.25 -6.49 11.86
CA MET A 296 -2.63 -5.71 12.93
C MET A 296 -3.73 -5.00 13.71
N ILE A 297 -3.69 -5.13 15.04
CA ILE A 297 -4.63 -4.44 15.93
C ILE A 297 -3.87 -3.37 16.72
N PHE A 298 -4.33 -2.12 16.63
CA PHE A 298 -3.67 -0.98 17.22
C PHE A 298 -4.35 -0.54 18.52
N ARG A 299 -3.61 0.19 19.36
CA ARG A 299 -4.12 0.74 20.63
C ARG A 299 -5.39 1.59 20.42
N THR A 300 -5.50 2.29 19.29
CA THR A 300 -6.64 3.16 18.94
C THR A 300 -7.91 2.39 18.56
N GLY A 301 -7.87 1.05 18.57
CA GLY A 301 -8.96 0.22 18.08
C GLY A 301 -8.99 0.04 16.57
N SER A 302 -8.08 0.69 15.83
CA SER A 302 -7.92 0.46 14.40
C SER A 302 -7.38 -0.95 14.15
N VAL A 303 -7.90 -1.60 13.12
CA VAL A 303 -7.49 -2.93 12.68
C VAL A 303 -7.18 -2.86 11.19
N LEU A 304 -5.97 -3.27 10.82
CA LEU A 304 -5.50 -3.33 9.43
C LEU A 304 -5.43 -4.81 9.02
N VAL A 305 -6.11 -5.20 7.95
CA VAL A 305 -6.11 -6.57 7.41
C VAL A 305 -5.50 -6.54 6.01
N VAL A 306 -4.39 -7.26 5.83
CA VAL A 306 -3.55 -7.24 4.64
C VAL A 306 -3.17 -8.66 4.21
N GLY A 307 -3.44 -9.00 2.95
CA GLY A 307 -3.01 -10.29 2.41
C GLY A 307 -3.67 -10.65 1.08
N ARG A 308 -3.22 -11.76 0.49
CA ARG A 308 -3.86 -12.34 -0.69
C ARG A 308 -5.05 -13.20 -0.24
N CYS A 309 -6.27 -12.73 -0.50
CA CYS A 309 -7.47 -13.51 -0.23
C CYS A 309 -8.62 -13.09 -1.17
N CYS A 310 -9.69 -13.88 -1.21
CA CYS A 310 -10.94 -13.49 -1.84
C CYS A 310 -11.83 -12.70 -0.87
N GLU A 311 -12.84 -12.01 -1.40
CA GLU A 311 -13.77 -11.20 -0.60
C GLU A 311 -14.54 -12.03 0.45
N LYS A 312 -14.89 -13.29 0.15
CA LYS A 312 -15.49 -14.21 1.12
C LYS A 312 -14.59 -14.43 2.34
N ALA A 313 -13.31 -14.72 2.11
CA ALA A 313 -12.34 -14.93 3.17
C ALA A 313 -12.10 -13.65 3.97
N LEU A 314 -12.01 -12.50 3.29
CA LEU A 314 -11.86 -11.20 3.94
C LEU A 314 -13.02 -10.88 4.90
N ASN A 315 -14.26 -11.05 4.44
CA ASN A 315 -15.45 -10.82 5.25
C ASN A 315 -15.55 -11.81 6.42
N TYR A 316 -15.11 -13.06 6.22
CA TYR A 316 -15.03 -14.02 7.31
C TYR A 316 -14.04 -13.54 8.39
N ILE A 317 -12.82 -13.15 8.00
CA ILE A 317 -11.79 -12.67 8.92
C ILE A 317 -12.29 -11.43 9.67
N TYR A 318 -12.93 -10.48 8.97
CA TYR A 318 -13.55 -9.32 9.59
C TYR A 318 -14.54 -9.71 10.70
N ASN A 319 -15.50 -10.59 10.40
CA ASN A 319 -16.50 -11.02 11.36
C ASN A 319 -15.87 -11.79 12.53
N PHE A 320 -14.88 -12.63 12.28
CA PHE A 320 -14.13 -13.34 13.31
C PHE A 320 -13.44 -12.37 14.28
N LEU A 321 -12.72 -11.37 13.75
CA LEU A 321 -12.03 -10.38 14.58
C LEU A 321 -13.02 -9.49 15.33
N LYS A 322 -14.10 -9.07 14.67
CA LYS A 322 -15.20 -8.32 15.29
C LYS A 322 -15.77 -9.06 16.50
N ASN A 323 -16.06 -10.36 16.35
CA ASN A 323 -16.57 -11.18 17.44
C ASN A 323 -15.58 -11.30 18.61
N ILE A 324 -14.28 -11.45 18.34
CA ILE A 324 -13.25 -11.45 19.40
C ILE A 324 -13.26 -10.11 20.16
N LEU A 325 -13.26 -9.00 19.43
CA LEU A 325 -13.21 -7.66 20.03
C LEU A 325 -14.46 -7.38 20.86
N GLU A 326 -15.63 -7.77 20.39
CA GLU A 326 -16.90 -7.63 21.12
C GLU A 326 -16.95 -8.52 22.36
N ASN A 327 -16.59 -9.80 22.24
CA ASN A 327 -16.64 -10.77 23.35
C ASN A 327 -15.63 -10.45 24.46
N GLU A 328 -14.46 -9.92 24.10
CA GLU A 328 -13.37 -9.62 25.04
C GLU A 328 -13.36 -8.17 25.51
N PHE A 329 -14.34 -7.35 25.08
CA PHE A 329 -14.39 -5.91 25.30
C PHE A 329 -14.02 -5.49 26.73
N ILE A 330 -14.68 -6.08 27.73
CA ILE A 330 -14.47 -5.76 29.16
C ILE A 330 -13.03 -6.06 29.60
N ASN A 331 -12.41 -7.11 29.03
CA ASN A 331 -11.07 -7.54 29.39
C ASN A 331 -10.00 -6.64 28.76
N ILE A 332 -10.25 -6.12 27.56
CA ILE A 332 -9.25 -5.44 26.73
C ILE A 332 -9.47 -3.93 26.60
N MET A 333 -10.59 -3.38 27.07
CA MET A 333 -10.82 -1.94 27.06
C MET A 333 -9.80 -1.25 27.98
N SER A 334 -9.09 -0.26 27.43
CA SER A 334 -8.19 0.59 28.23
C SER A 334 -8.98 1.72 28.89
N SER A 335 -8.82 1.88 30.20
CA SER A 335 -9.56 2.86 31.03
C SER A 335 -8.94 4.27 31.10
N LEU A 336 -8.01 4.62 30.20
CA LEU A 336 -7.32 5.93 30.19
C LEU A 336 -7.45 6.55 28.78
N GLU A 337 -8.09 7.71 28.56
CA GLU A 337 -7.84 9.00 29.24
C GLU A 337 -9.09 9.73 29.77
N ASP A 338 -8.92 10.36 30.93
CA ASP A 338 -9.65 11.55 31.38
C ASP A 338 -9.74 12.62 30.28
N ASN A 339 -10.97 13.02 29.93
CA ASN A 339 -11.24 14.22 29.11
C ASN A 339 -10.88 15.55 29.81
N SER A 340 -9.90 15.60 30.72
CA SER A 340 -9.48 16.80 31.44
C SER A 340 -8.27 17.50 30.82
N THR A 341 -7.55 16.87 29.90
CA THR A 341 -6.63 17.59 29.02
C THR A 341 -7.33 17.90 27.71
N ILE A 342 -7.90 19.11 27.65
CA ILE A 342 -8.18 19.79 26.38
C ILE A 342 -6.92 19.63 25.53
N LYS A 343 -6.95 18.72 24.56
CA LYS A 343 -5.91 18.61 23.54
C LYS A 343 -5.88 19.98 22.88
N LYS A 344 -4.90 20.82 23.24
CA LYS A 344 -4.57 22.02 22.46
C LYS A 344 -4.50 21.55 21.03
N SER A 345 -5.42 22.01 20.18
CA SER A 345 -5.36 21.73 18.76
C SER A 345 -3.95 22.09 18.31
N ARG A 346 -3.15 21.07 17.98
CA ARG A 346 -1.84 21.30 17.41
C ARG A 346 -2.14 22.01 16.11
N LYS A 347 -2.00 23.34 16.08
CA LYS A 347 -2.09 24.10 14.83
C LYS A 347 -1.17 23.39 13.85
N LYS A 348 -1.73 22.73 12.83
CA LYS A 348 -0.94 22.08 11.78
C LYS A 348 -0.02 23.19 11.27
N LYS A 349 1.29 23.04 11.49
CA LYS A 349 2.26 24.05 11.07
C LYS A 349 2.24 23.99 9.55
N ILE A 350 1.48 24.89 8.91
CA ILE A 350 1.38 24.97 7.45
C ILE A 350 2.78 25.27 6.93
N ARG A 351 3.42 24.26 6.35
CA ARG A 351 4.72 24.40 5.70
C ARG A 351 4.46 24.67 4.23
N LYS A 352 4.81 25.87 3.77
CA LYS A 352 4.74 26.23 2.35
C LYS A 352 6.03 25.78 1.67
N ARG A 353 5.92 25.16 0.50
CA ARG A 353 7.04 24.85 -0.39
C ARG A 353 6.77 25.54 -1.73
N ILE A 354 7.72 26.34 -2.19
CA ILE A 354 7.66 26.94 -3.53
C ILE A 354 8.34 25.96 -4.48
N ILE A 355 7.64 25.58 -5.53
CA ILE A 355 8.14 24.69 -6.58
C ILE A 355 8.00 25.46 -7.88
N SER A 356 9.13 25.73 -8.53
CA SER A 356 9.16 26.35 -9.85
C SER A 356 9.15 25.25 -10.90
N PHE A 357 8.29 25.38 -11.90
CA PHE A 357 8.36 24.61 -13.13
C PHE A 357 8.79 25.57 -14.23
N ASP A 358 9.80 25.19 -15.01
CA ASP A 358 10.23 25.94 -16.18
C ASP A 358 9.24 25.78 -17.36
#